data_AF-A0A654DLV8-F1
#
_entry.id   AF-A0A654DLV8-F1
#
_cell.length_a   1.000
_cell.length_b   1.000
_cell.length_c   1.000
_cell.angle_alpha   90.00
_cell.angle_beta   90.00
_cell.angle_gamma   90.00
#
_symmetry.space_group_name_H-M   'P 1'
#
loop_
_entity.id
_entity.type
_entity.pdbx_description
1 polymer ?
#
loop_
_entity_poly.entity_id
_entity_poly.type
_entity_poly.pdbx_seq_one_letter_code
_entity_poly.pdbx_strand_id
1 'polypeptide(L)'
;MNSKKFIKNAAIAFGSALTLVLGIAFAVNAMEKKVDKQSNIETQSTFVPDQWFQYTGPDSSDPNYEDEIMDPNNYTPVSSPTCDTGPKLCQVHAEDDGNDKPTEESLQDLEDQILKNETQDPNKVRFHE
;
A
#
# COMPACT_ATOMS: atom_id res chain seq x y z
N MET A 1 22.03 -60.80 -48.45
CA MET A 1 22.69 -59.95 -49.45
C MET A 1 21.75 -58.82 -49.81
N ASN A 2 22.12 -57.59 -49.42
CA ASN A 2 21.78 -56.26 -49.93
C ASN A 2 20.60 -56.11 -50.92
N SER A 3 19.66 -55.18 -50.67
CA SER A 3 19.75 -53.82 -51.24
C SER A 3 18.45 -53.00 -51.05
N LYS A 4 18.60 -51.86 -50.36
CA LYS A 4 18.16 -50.49 -50.70
C LYS A 4 16.76 -50.23 -51.28
N LYS A 5 15.97 -49.40 -50.55
CA LYS A 5 15.43 -48.06 -50.94
C LYS A 5 14.44 -47.59 -49.84
N PHE A 6 14.73 -46.60 -48.97
CA PHE A 6 14.65 -45.14 -49.17
C PHE A 6 13.34 -44.74 -49.87
N ILE A 7 12.43 -43.88 -49.40
CA ILE A 7 12.31 -42.80 -48.39
C ILE A 7 10.80 -42.56 -48.25
N LYS A 8 10.23 -42.36 -47.05
CA LYS A 8 9.16 -41.35 -46.83
C LYS A 8 9.16 -40.89 -45.37
N ASN A 9 9.49 -39.61 -45.20
CA ASN A 9 9.18 -38.71 -44.09
C ASN A 9 9.88 -38.96 -42.75
N ALA A 10 11.13 -38.47 -42.67
CA ALA A 10 11.69 -37.94 -41.44
C ALA A 10 10.97 -36.63 -41.10
N ALA A 11 9.95 -36.71 -40.27
CA ALA A 11 9.42 -35.60 -39.52
C ALA A 11 8.84 -36.18 -38.23
N ILE A 12 9.11 -35.49 -37.13
CA ILE A 12 8.61 -35.79 -35.77
C ILE A 12 9.49 -36.79 -35.01
N ALA A 13 10.44 -36.24 -34.24
CA ALA A 13 10.74 -36.62 -32.85
C ALA A 13 12.15 -36.16 -32.43
N PHE A 14 12.51 -34.90 -32.68
CA PHE A 14 13.62 -34.26 -31.97
C PHE A 14 13.06 -32.98 -31.35
N GLY A 15 12.82 -33.01 -30.05
CA GLY A 15 12.22 -31.91 -29.29
C GLY A 15 11.64 -32.31 -27.94
N SER A 16 11.59 -33.61 -27.66
CA SER A 16 11.17 -34.15 -26.37
C SER A 16 12.35 -34.20 -25.39
N ALA A 17 12.67 -33.10 -24.69
CA ALA A 17 13.43 -33.14 -23.43
C ALA A 17 13.68 -31.79 -22.72
N LEU A 18 12.97 -30.68 -23.01
CA LEU A 18 13.30 -29.40 -22.35
C LEU A 18 12.15 -28.57 -21.75
N THR A 19 10.95 -29.11 -21.59
CA THR A 19 9.80 -28.29 -21.13
C THR A 19 8.96 -28.92 -20.01
N LEU A 20 9.49 -29.86 -19.22
CA LEU A 20 8.71 -30.56 -18.19
C LEU A 20 9.44 -30.72 -16.84
N VAL A 21 10.10 -29.68 -16.33
CA VAL A 21 10.69 -29.70 -14.96
C VAL A 21 10.28 -28.50 -14.09
N LEU A 22 9.28 -27.70 -14.46
CA LEU A 22 8.79 -26.58 -13.63
C LEU A 22 7.27 -26.62 -13.43
N GLY A 23 6.72 -27.75 -12.98
CA GLY A 23 5.25 -27.92 -12.93
C GLY A 23 4.66 -28.55 -11.68
N ILE A 24 5.43 -28.80 -10.60
CA ILE A 24 4.90 -29.51 -9.43
C ILE A 24 5.55 -29.00 -8.12
N ALA A 25 5.16 -27.81 -7.65
CA ALA A 25 5.53 -27.35 -6.30
C ALA A 25 4.42 -26.59 -5.55
N PHE A 26 3.16 -26.64 -6.01
CA PHE A 26 2.03 -26.01 -5.31
C PHE A 26 0.86 -26.97 -5.21
N ALA A 27 1.03 -28.06 -4.46
CA ALA A 27 -0.05 -29.00 -4.25
C ALA A 27 0.03 -29.76 -2.92
N VAL A 28 0.51 -29.18 -1.82
CA VAL A 28 0.20 -29.72 -0.49
C VAL A 28 0.34 -28.65 0.58
N ASN A 29 -0.77 -27.96 0.85
CA ASN A 29 -1.23 -27.64 2.20
C ASN A 29 -2.70 -27.19 2.08
N ALA A 30 -3.54 -28.11 1.63
CA ALA A 30 -4.88 -28.25 2.21
C ALA A 30 -4.65 -28.60 3.69
N MET A 31 -5.35 -28.08 4.69
CA MET A 31 -6.79 -28.04 4.89
C MET A 31 -7.12 -27.03 6.01
N GLU A 32 -8.41 -26.69 6.14
CA GLU A 32 -9.05 -25.91 7.22
C GLU A 32 -8.92 -24.38 7.06
N LYS A 33 -9.94 -23.56 6.81
CA LYS A 33 -11.37 -23.53 7.14
C LYS A 33 -12.06 -22.72 6.02
N LYS A 34 -13.10 -23.25 5.37
CA LYS A 34 -14.52 -22.90 5.61
C LYS A 34 -14.84 -21.39 5.50
N VAL A 35 -15.79 -21.08 4.59
CA VAL A 35 -16.83 -20.03 4.72
C VAL A 35 -16.27 -18.62 4.47
N ASP A 36 -16.71 -17.77 3.54
CA ASP A 36 -17.99 -17.56 2.86
C ASP A 36 -17.75 -16.85 1.51
N LYS A 37 -18.80 -16.79 0.68
CA LYS A 37 -18.92 -15.85 -0.44
C LYS A 37 -18.41 -14.45 -0.07
N GLN A 38 -17.39 -13.95 -0.76
CA GLN A 38 -17.29 -12.51 -0.98
C GLN A 38 -16.64 -12.24 -2.31
N SER A 39 -17.43 -11.64 -3.20
CA SER A 39 -17.00 -11.01 -4.43
C SER A 39 -15.89 -10.02 -4.09
N ASN A 40 -14.63 -10.43 -4.26
CA ASN A 40 -13.50 -9.51 -4.21
C ASN A 40 -13.49 -8.79 -5.56
N ILE A 41 -14.34 -7.77 -5.66
CA ILE A 41 -14.04 -6.64 -6.53
C ILE A 41 -12.82 -6.04 -5.85
N GLU A 42 -11.62 -6.39 -6.34
CA GLU A 42 -10.44 -5.56 -6.14
C GLU A 42 -10.80 -4.22 -6.74
N THR A 43 -11.35 -3.32 -5.90
CA THR A 43 -11.39 -1.91 -6.20
C THR A 43 -9.94 -1.55 -6.45
N GLN A 44 -9.59 -1.27 -7.71
CA GLN A 44 -8.33 -0.64 -8.02
C GLN A 44 -8.33 0.66 -7.21
N SER A 45 -7.70 0.63 -6.04
CA SER A 45 -7.29 1.82 -5.34
C SER A 45 -6.41 2.54 -6.34
N THR A 46 -6.92 3.63 -6.89
CA THR A 46 -6.11 4.60 -7.61
C THR A 46 -5.13 5.15 -6.59
N PHE A 47 -4.00 4.45 -6.42
CA PHE A 47 -2.93 4.82 -5.53
C PHE A 47 -2.45 6.22 -5.93
N VAL A 48 -2.83 7.21 -5.13
CA VAL A 48 -2.31 8.56 -5.23
C VAL A 48 -1.11 8.64 -4.29
N PRO A 49 0.05 9.14 -4.75
CA PRO A 49 1.28 9.11 -3.97
C PRO A 49 1.18 9.93 -2.68
N ASP A 50 1.97 9.55 -1.68
CA ASP A 50 2.15 10.32 -0.46
C ASP A 50 2.39 11.80 -0.74
N GLN A 51 1.75 12.65 0.06
CA GLN A 51 1.96 14.09 0.00
C GLN A 51 1.81 14.73 1.37
N TRP A 52 2.14 16.02 1.44
CA TRP A 52 1.99 16.80 2.66
C TRP A 52 0.58 17.34 2.78
N PHE A 53 0.02 17.24 3.97
CA PHE A 53 -1.25 17.81 4.35
C PHE A 53 -1.07 18.75 5.53
N GLN A 54 -1.68 19.93 5.45
CA GLN A 54 -1.78 20.87 6.57
C GLN A 54 -3.00 20.54 7.41
N TYR A 55 -2.79 20.43 8.72
CA TYR A 55 -3.84 20.29 9.70
C TYR A 55 -4.56 21.63 9.90
N THR A 56 -5.88 21.60 9.79
CA THR A 56 -6.79 22.75 9.89
C THR A 56 -7.84 22.59 10.99
N GLY A 57 -7.75 21.52 11.78
CA GLY A 57 -8.63 21.23 12.90
C GLY A 57 -8.32 22.08 14.15
N PRO A 58 -9.01 21.81 15.27
CA PRO A 58 -8.80 22.50 16.53
C PRO A 58 -7.41 22.21 17.13
N ASP A 59 -6.94 23.08 18.03
CA ASP A 59 -5.66 22.88 18.70
C ASP A 59 -5.73 21.86 19.85
N SER A 60 -4.57 21.54 20.41
CA SER A 60 -4.40 20.54 21.48
C SER A 60 -5.11 20.89 22.80
N SER A 61 -5.79 22.04 22.90
CA SER A 61 -6.61 22.40 24.06
C SER A 61 -8.08 21.96 23.92
N ASP A 62 -8.51 21.55 22.73
CA ASP A 62 -9.85 21.03 22.49
C ASP A 62 -10.02 19.64 23.14
N PRO A 63 -11.14 19.38 23.86
CA PRO A 63 -11.37 18.09 24.51
C PRO A 63 -11.50 16.92 23.54
N ASN A 64 -11.80 17.16 22.26
CA ASN A 64 -11.90 16.13 21.22
C ASN A 64 -10.68 16.13 20.28
N TYR A 65 -9.60 16.82 20.63
CA TYR A 65 -8.42 16.95 19.77
C TYR A 65 -7.91 15.61 19.23
N GLU A 66 -7.93 14.55 20.05
CA GLU A 66 -7.50 13.20 19.65
C GLU A 66 -8.36 12.62 18.52
N ASP A 67 -9.68 12.83 18.56
CA ASP A 67 -10.59 12.40 17.49
C ASP A 67 -10.41 13.28 16.24
N GLU A 68 -10.18 14.58 16.43
CA GLU A 68 -10.08 15.57 15.36
C GLU A 68 -8.80 15.41 14.52
N ILE A 69 -7.68 14.98 15.12
CA ILE A 69 -6.46 14.67 14.37
C ILE A 69 -6.60 13.39 13.52
N MET A 70 -7.56 12.52 13.86
CA MET A 70 -7.84 11.30 13.09
C MET A 70 -8.87 11.53 11.99
N ASP A 71 -9.51 12.71 11.94
CA ASP A 71 -10.48 13.05 10.89
C ASP A 71 -9.76 13.58 9.63
N PRO A 72 -9.81 12.86 8.49
CA PRO A 72 -9.24 13.33 7.23
C PRO A 72 -9.75 14.72 6.80
N ASN A 73 -10.97 15.09 7.18
CA ASN A 73 -11.55 16.38 6.80
C ASN A 73 -10.79 17.58 7.37
N ASN A 74 -10.07 17.38 8.47
CA ASN A 74 -9.23 18.40 9.12
C ASN A 74 -7.86 18.58 8.45
N TYR A 75 -7.71 18.11 7.21
CA TYR A 75 -6.46 18.19 6.46
C TYR A 75 -6.67 18.79 5.07
N THR A 76 -5.71 19.60 4.61
CA THR A 76 -5.71 20.19 3.26
C THR A 76 -4.36 19.94 2.61
N PRO A 77 -4.27 19.49 1.34
CA PRO A 77 -2.99 19.20 0.72
C PRO A 77 -2.17 20.47 0.55
N VAL A 78 -0.86 20.34 0.69
CA VAL A 78 0.12 21.40 0.47
C VAL A 78 1.24 20.89 -0.42
N SER A 79 1.67 21.73 -1.36
CA SER A 79 2.73 21.39 -2.32
C SER A 79 4.11 21.16 -1.68
N SER A 80 4.32 21.67 -0.47
CA SER A 80 5.57 21.55 0.28
C SER A 80 5.32 21.81 1.76
N PRO A 81 6.08 21.17 2.66
CA PRO A 81 5.97 21.47 4.07
C PRO A 81 6.48 22.90 4.35
N THR A 82 5.73 23.64 5.14
CA THR A 82 6.01 25.04 5.52
C THR A 82 6.13 25.21 7.03
N CYS A 83 5.79 24.19 7.80
CA CYS A 83 5.89 24.20 9.25
C CYS A 83 7.28 23.73 9.68
N ASP A 84 7.77 24.33 10.77
CA ASP A 84 9.06 24.02 11.37
C ASP A 84 8.86 23.09 12.59
N THR A 85 9.34 23.52 13.76
CA THR A 85 9.24 22.80 15.03
C THR A 85 8.41 23.63 16.02
N GLY A 86 7.54 22.98 16.78
CA GLY A 86 6.79 23.60 17.86
C GLY A 86 5.85 22.62 18.56
N PRO A 87 4.98 23.08 19.46
CA PRO A 87 4.10 22.19 20.23
C PRO A 87 2.81 21.79 19.51
N LYS A 88 2.44 22.46 18.41
CA LYS A 88 1.12 22.30 17.79
C LYS A 88 1.23 21.56 16.47
N LEU A 89 0.40 20.53 16.27
CA LEU A 89 0.34 19.82 14.99
C LEU A 89 0.09 20.82 13.86
N CYS A 90 0.88 20.69 12.79
CA CYS A 90 0.79 21.61 11.67
C CYS A 90 0.66 20.88 10.35
N GLN A 91 1.52 19.90 10.09
CA GLN A 91 1.53 19.16 8.83
C GLN A 91 1.85 17.68 9.04
N VAL A 92 1.25 16.83 8.21
CA VAL A 92 1.50 15.38 8.16
C VAL A 92 1.85 14.97 6.72
N HIS A 93 2.68 13.95 6.57
CA HIS A 93 2.98 13.31 5.29
C HIS A 93 2.31 11.95 5.27
N ALA A 94 1.28 11.82 4.42
CA ALA A 94 0.35 10.69 4.42
C ALA A 94 -0.05 10.32 2.99
N GLU A 95 -0.60 9.12 2.82
CA GLU A 95 -1.20 8.69 1.55
C GLU A 95 -2.50 9.47 1.28
N ASP A 96 -2.74 9.88 0.03
CA ASP A 96 -3.98 10.54 -0.39
C ASP A 96 -5.06 9.50 -0.72
N ASP A 97 -6.28 9.73 -0.24
CA ASP A 97 -7.47 8.90 -0.47
C ASP A 97 -8.07 9.04 -1.89
N GLY A 98 -7.52 9.96 -2.69
CA GLY A 98 -8.00 10.32 -4.03
C GLY A 98 -8.96 11.51 -4.06
N ASN A 99 -9.23 12.14 -2.91
CA ASN A 99 -10.09 13.31 -2.76
C ASN A 99 -9.36 14.48 -2.08
N ASP A 100 -8.03 14.55 -2.20
CA ASP A 100 -7.19 15.57 -1.57
C ASP A 100 -7.26 15.48 -0.03
N LYS A 101 -7.37 14.26 0.50
CA LYS A 101 -7.43 13.98 1.94
C LYS A 101 -6.49 12.84 2.30
N PRO A 102 -5.88 12.85 3.50
CA PRO A 102 -5.10 11.70 3.94
C PRO A 102 -6.01 10.49 4.16
N THR A 103 -5.51 9.28 3.91
CA THR A 103 -6.21 8.06 4.30
C THR A 103 -6.27 7.91 5.82
N GLU A 104 -7.36 7.33 6.35
CA GLU A 104 -7.48 7.02 7.79
C GLU A 104 -6.34 6.11 8.27
N GLU A 105 -5.94 5.13 7.45
CA GLU A 105 -4.83 4.21 7.77
C GLU A 105 -3.50 4.97 7.97
N SER A 106 -3.19 5.93 7.10
CA SER A 106 -2.00 6.78 7.26
C SER A 106 -2.05 7.64 8.52
N LEU A 107 -3.22 8.18 8.88
CA LEU A 107 -3.36 8.97 10.11
C LEU A 107 -3.17 8.10 11.36
N GLN A 108 -3.71 6.88 11.36
CA GLN A 108 -3.53 5.92 12.45
C GLN A 108 -2.05 5.57 12.66
N ASP A 109 -1.31 5.36 11.56
CA ASP A 109 0.14 5.10 11.62
C ASP A 109 0.97 6.28 12.17
N LEU A 110 0.41 7.49 12.12
CA LEU A 110 1.03 8.71 12.63
C LEU A 110 0.53 9.11 14.03
N GLU A 111 -0.53 8.49 14.54
CA GLU A 111 -1.16 8.80 15.83
C GLU A 111 -0.15 8.89 16.97
N ASP A 112 0.76 7.92 17.06
CA ASP A 112 1.77 7.86 18.12
C ASP A 112 2.77 9.03 18.04
N GLN A 113 3.12 9.47 16.83
CA GLN A 113 4.00 10.63 16.63
C GLN A 113 3.28 11.96 16.90
N ILE A 114 1.95 12.00 16.72
CA ILE A 114 1.12 13.19 16.95
C ILE A 114 0.75 13.34 18.44
N LEU A 115 0.34 12.25 19.11
CA LEU A 115 -0.21 12.27 20.47
C LEU A 115 0.80 11.88 21.56
N LYS A 116 1.68 10.91 21.29
CA LYS A 116 2.46 10.26 22.35
C LYS A 116 3.84 10.88 22.59
N ASN A 117 4.16 12.00 21.96
CA ASN A 117 5.49 12.63 22.00
C ASN A 117 6.61 11.62 21.73
N GLU A 118 6.35 10.62 20.87
CA GLU A 118 7.39 9.72 20.38
C GLU A 118 8.41 10.51 19.54
N THR A 119 9.50 9.85 19.15
CA THR A 119 10.53 10.52 18.34
C THR A 119 9.90 11.04 17.05
N GLN A 120 9.72 12.35 16.97
CA GLN A 120 9.11 13.02 15.82
C GLN A 120 10.02 12.83 14.61
N ASP A 121 9.52 12.16 13.56
CA ASP A 121 10.17 12.14 12.26
C ASP A 121 9.72 13.40 11.49
N PRO A 122 10.59 14.40 11.28
CA PRO A 122 10.23 15.63 10.57
C PRO A 122 9.91 15.42 9.07
N ASN A 123 10.13 14.20 8.57
CA ASN A 123 9.69 13.78 7.23
C ASN A 123 8.27 13.19 7.23
N LYS A 124 7.67 12.98 8.40
CA LYS A 124 6.31 12.44 8.57
C LYS A 124 5.36 13.40 9.26
N VAL A 125 5.81 14.08 10.31
CA VAL A 125 4.97 15.01 11.09
C VAL A 125 5.76 16.27 11.37
N ARG A 126 5.10 17.42 11.23
CA ARG A 126 5.67 18.75 11.50
C ARG A 126 4.74 19.57 12.37
N PHE A 127 5.34 20.44 13.15
CA PHE A 127 4.66 21.21 14.17
C PHE A 127 4.91 22.71 13.97
N HIS A 128 4.08 23.56 14.57
CA HIS A 128 4.26 25.02 14.57
C HIS A 128 4.42 25.55 16.00
N GLU A 129 5.14 26.68 16.13
CA GLU A 129 5.31 27.41 17.40
C GLU A 129 4.01 28.01 17.96
#